data_AF-A0A9E1B508-F1
#
_entry.id   AF-A0A9E1B508-F1
#
_cell.length_a   1.000
_cell.length_b   1.000
_cell.length_c   1.000
_cell.angle_alpha   90.00
_cell.angle_beta   90.00
_cell.angle_gamma   90.00
#
_symmetry.space_group_name_H-M   'P 1'
#
loop_
_entity.id
_entity.type
_entity.pdbx_description
1 polymer ?
#
loop_
_entity_poly.entity_id
_entity_poly.type
_entity_poly.pdbx_seq_one_letter_code
_entity_poly.pdbx_strand_id
1 'polypeptide(L)'
;LMDTALRRRFEFVEMMPEYDTLNETIIEGINVGEMLKTINERIEYLYDRDHTIGHAYFINVSDLKTLANVFKNKILPLLQEYFYDDWEKIRLVLGDSQKDENLQLVKIKRNMAAERLFIGKIDYIDDKILYEINSEAFNNPQSYIEIYKNATKSDNAN
;
A
#
# COMPACT_ATOMS: atom_id res chain seq x y z
N LEU A 1 0.21 -7.83 -22.09
CA LEU A 1 -0.54 -7.79 -23.36
C LEU A 1 -1.06 -9.19 -23.66
N MET A 2 -2.36 -9.37 -23.93
CA MET A 2 -2.98 -10.67 -24.22
C MET A 2 -3.20 -10.84 -25.74
N ASP A 3 -3.13 -12.09 -26.22
CA ASP A 3 -3.29 -12.44 -27.63
C ASP A 3 -4.64 -11.98 -28.22
N THR A 4 -4.61 -11.43 -29.43
CA THR A 4 -5.77 -10.85 -30.10
C THR A 4 -6.80 -11.88 -30.55
N ALA A 5 -6.38 -13.12 -30.86
CA ALA A 5 -7.30 -14.20 -31.21
C ALA A 5 -8.13 -14.64 -30.00
N LEU A 6 -7.54 -14.63 -28.80
CA LEU A 6 -8.27 -14.88 -27.55
C LEU A 6 -9.28 -13.76 -27.28
N ARG A 7 -8.88 -12.49 -27.45
CA ARG A 7 -9.79 -11.35 -27.25
C ARG A 7 -11.07 -11.36 -28.10
N ARG A 8 -11.03 -12.00 -29.27
CA ARG A 8 -12.19 -12.09 -30.18
C ARG A 8 -13.09 -13.31 -29.92
N ARG A 9 -12.62 -14.29 -29.15
CA ARG A 9 -13.30 -15.58 -28.92
C ARG A 9 -13.85 -15.72 -27.50
N PHE A 10 -13.39 -14.90 -26.57
CA PHE A 10 -13.87 -14.86 -25.20
C PHE A 10 -14.59 -13.55 -24.94
N GLU A 11 -15.66 -13.64 -24.15
CA GLU A 11 -16.29 -12.47 -23.53
C GLU A 11 -15.54 -12.18 -22.23
N PHE A 12 -15.11 -10.93 -22.06
CA PHE A 12 -14.35 -10.50 -20.89
C PHE A 12 -15.28 -9.72 -19.99
N VAL A 13 -15.68 -10.36 -18.89
CA VAL A 13 -16.37 -9.69 -17.80
C VAL A 13 -15.34 -9.35 -16.75
N GLU A 14 -15.18 -8.06 -16.50
CA GLU A 14 -14.29 -7.57 -15.47
C GLU A 14 -14.88 -7.83 -14.09
N MET A 15 -14.03 -8.31 -13.17
CA MET A 15 -14.40 -8.56 -11.78
C MET A 15 -13.60 -7.59 -10.89
N MET A 16 -14.27 -6.54 -10.43
CA MET A 16 -13.67 -5.57 -9.52
C MET A 16 -13.57 -6.12 -8.09
N PRO A 17 -12.65 -5.61 -7.25
CA PRO A 17 -12.60 -6.00 -5.85
C PRO A 17 -13.91 -5.67 -5.09
N GLU A 18 -14.50 -6.68 -4.46
CA GLU A 18 -15.71 -6.53 -3.65
C GLU A 18 -15.38 -6.19 -2.20
N TYR A 19 -15.43 -4.90 -1.87
CA TYR A 19 -15.11 -4.40 -0.52
C TYR A 19 -16.18 -4.74 0.53
N ASP A 20 -17.45 -4.79 0.11
CA ASP A 20 -18.58 -4.97 1.03
C ASP A 20 -18.55 -6.33 1.74
N THR A 21 -17.97 -7.34 1.09
CA THR A 21 -17.73 -8.67 1.69
C THR A 21 -16.77 -8.63 2.88
N LEU A 22 -15.97 -7.57 3.00
CA LEU A 22 -14.98 -7.36 4.06
C LEU A 22 -15.39 -6.29 5.07
N ASN A 23 -16.47 -5.53 4.83
CA ASN A 23 -16.90 -4.45 5.73
C ASN A 23 -17.29 -4.94 7.13
N GLU A 24 -17.74 -6.20 7.25
CA GLU A 24 -18.04 -6.84 8.54
C GLU A 24 -16.79 -7.39 9.25
N THR A 25 -15.64 -7.44 8.56
CA THR A 25 -14.38 -7.92 9.13
C THR A 25 -13.72 -6.79 9.91
N ILE A 26 -14.06 -6.70 11.20
CA ILE A 26 -13.49 -5.73 12.14
C ILE A 26 -12.47 -6.41 13.04
N ILE A 27 -11.21 -5.99 12.95
CA ILE A 27 -10.09 -6.57 13.71
C ILE A 27 -9.50 -5.49 14.60
N GLU A 28 -9.69 -5.58 15.91
CA GLU A 28 -9.15 -4.59 16.86
C GLU A 28 -9.47 -3.13 16.48
N GLY A 29 -10.67 -2.91 15.91
CA GLY A 29 -11.13 -1.60 15.43
C GLY A 29 -10.77 -1.24 13.98
N ILE A 30 -10.02 -2.10 13.28
CA ILE A 30 -9.69 -1.94 11.86
C ILE A 30 -10.86 -2.45 11.02
N ASN A 31 -11.44 -1.59 10.18
CA ASN A 31 -12.36 -2.01 9.14
C ASN A 31 -11.55 -2.39 7.89
N VAL A 32 -11.49 -3.69 7.59
CA VAL A 32 -10.67 -4.21 6.49
C VAL A 32 -11.19 -3.78 5.12
N GLY A 33 -12.51 -3.70 4.95
CA GLY A 33 -13.14 -3.24 3.71
C GLY A 33 -12.81 -1.78 3.39
N GLU A 34 -12.99 -0.87 4.36
CA GLU A 34 -12.67 0.56 4.20
C GLU A 34 -11.17 0.79 3.93
N MET A 35 -10.31 0.05 4.65
CA MET A 35 -8.87 0.10 4.46
C MET A 35 -8.48 -0.33 3.05
N LEU A 36 -8.97 -1.48 2.58
CA LEU A 36 -8.67 -1.99 1.23
C LEU A 36 -9.18 -1.03 0.15
N LYS A 37 -10.40 -0.52 0.31
CA LYS A 37 -10.99 0.46 -0.61
C LYS A 37 -10.10 1.70 -0.74
N THR A 38 -9.67 2.27 0.39
CA THR A 38 -8.80 3.46 0.39
C THR A 38 -7.44 3.18 -0.25
N ILE A 39 -6.86 2.00 -0.01
CA ILE A 39 -5.61 1.58 -0.65
C ILE A 39 -5.81 1.50 -2.18
N ASN A 40 -6.89 0.88 -2.64
CA ASN A 40 -7.17 0.72 -4.06
C ASN A 40 -7.47 2.05 -4.77
N GLU A 41 -8.17 2.99 -4.14
CA GLU A 41 -8.38 4.34 -4.69
C GLU A 41 -7.05 5.06 -4.94
N ARG A 42 -6.09 4.91 -4.01
CA ARG A 42 -4.74 5.49 -4.16
C ARG A 42 -3.91 4.79 -5.22
N ILE A 43 -4.00 3.45 -5.32
CA ILE A 43 -3.33 2.69 -6.39
C ILE A 43 -3.89 3.09 -7.75
N GLU A 44 -5.21 3.16 -7.89
CA GLU A 44 -5.86 3.54 -9.14
C GLU A 44 -5.43 4.94 -9.61
N TYR A 45 -5.33 5.88 -8.67
CA TYR A 45 -4.86 7.23 -8.97
C TYR A 45 -3.37 7.29 -9.35
N LEU A 46 -2.50 6.54 -8.67
CA LEU A 46 -1.04 6.59 -8.86
C LEU A 46 -0.53 5.65 -9.97
N TYR A 47 -1.32 4.66 -10.35
CA TYR A 47 -0.94 3.62 -11.29
C TYR A 47 -2.01 3.42 -12.35
N ASP A 48 -2.99 2.54 -12.12
CA ASP A 48 -4.19 2.36 -12.93
C ASP A 48 -5.21 1.46 -12.19
N ARG A 49 -6.40 1.31 -12.80
CA ARG A 49 -7.48 0.46 -12.27
C ARG A 49 -7.16 -1.04 -12.26
N ASP A 50 -6.38 -1.51 -13.24
CA ASP A 50 -6.10 -2.94 -13.45
C ASP A 50 -5.15 -3.51 -12.38
N HIS A 51 -4.48 -2.64 -11.61
CA HIS A 51 -3.56 -3.01 -10.52
C HIS A 51 -4.19 -2.90 -9.13
N THR A 52 -5.50 -2.69 -9.03
CA THR A 52 -6.20 -2.74 -7.74
C THR A 52 -6.04 -4.10 -7.06
N ILE A 53 -5.91 -4.09 -5.74
CA ILE A 53 -5.70 -5.29 -4.94
C ILE A 53 -7.03 -6.00 -4.74
N GLY A 54 -7.07 -7.30 -5.09
CA GLY A 54 -8.25 -8.14 -4.89
C GLY A 54 -8.54 -8.45 -3.42
N HIS A 55 -9.83 -8.55 -3.08
CA HIS A 55 -10.33 -8.86 -1.73
C HIS A 55 -9.92 -10.27 -1.23
N ALA A 56 -9.54 -11.18 -2.13
CA ALA A 56 -9.13 -12.55 -1.81
C ALA A 56 -7.97 -12.66 -0.80
N TYR A 57 -7.06 -11.68 -0.76
CA TYR A 57 -5.98 -11.64 0.23
C TYR A 57 -6.49 -11.52 1.67
N PHE A 58 -7.71 -10.99 1.85
CA PHE A 58 -8.26 -10.62 3.14
C PHE A 58 -9.39 -11.52 3.63
N ILE A 59 -9.94 -12.41 2.78
CA ILE A 59 -11.08 -13.30 3.12
C ILE A 59 -10.83 -14.14 4.38
N ASN A 60 -9.59 -14.60 4.60
CA ASN A 60 -9.23 -15.47 5.73
C ASN A 60 -8.50 -14.73 6.86
N VAL A 61 -8.57 -13.40 6.89
CA VAL A 61 -7.93 -12.60 7.92
C VAL A 61 -8.87 -12.45 9.10
N SER A 62 -8.50 -13.03 10.24
CA SER A 62 -9.33 -13.09 11.45
C SER A 62 -8.76 -12.34 12.64
N ASP A 63 -7.48 -11.95 12.58
CA ASP A 63 -6.76 -11.29 13.67
C ASP A 63 -5.64 -10.39 13.15
N LEU A 64 -5.08 -9.56 14.03
CA LEU A 64 -4.03 -8.62 13.65
C LEU A 64 -2.76 -9.31 13.14
N LYS A 65 -2.45 -10.52 13.63
CA LYS A 65 -1.27 -11.27 13.23
C LYS A 65 -1.38 -11.78 11.79
N THR A 66 -2.53 -12.31 11.43
CA THR A 66 -2.85 -12.74 10.06
C THR A 66 -2.88 -11.55 9.12
N LEU A 67 -3.44 -10.41 9.55
CA LEU A 67 -3.41 -9.15 8.79
C LEU A 67 -1.98 -8.67 8.55
N ALA A 68 -1.17 -8.60 9.60
CA ALA A 68 0.24 -8.24 9.53
C ALA A 68 1.03 -9.14 8.57
N ASN A 69 0.75 -10.45 8.59
CA ASN A 69 1.37 -11.41 7.68
C ASN A 69 0.95 -11.20 6.23
N VAL A 70 -0.34 -10.91 5.97
CA VAL A 70 -0.81 -10.57 4.61
C VAL A 70 -0.11 -9.32 4.12
N PHE A 71 -0.01 -8.27 4.95
CA PHE A 71 0.67 -7.04 4.57
C PHE A 71 2.16 -7.25 4.28
N LYS A 72 2.89 -7.92 5.17
CA LYS A 72 4.34 -8.14 5.03
C LYS A 72 4.69 -9.03 3.83
N ASN A 73 3.93 -10.10 3.61
CA ASN A 73 4.31 -11.16 2.67
C ASN A 73 3.58 -11.09 1.33
N LYS A 74 2.51 -10.29 1.22
CA LYS A 74 1.69 -10.17 0.02
C LYS A 74 1.57 -8.72 -0.43
N ILE A 75 0.98 -7.86 0.40
CA ILE A 75 0.64 -6.48 -0.01
C ILE A 75 1.89 -5.64 -0.27
N LEU A 76 2.85 -5.63 0.65
CA LEU A 76 4.05 -4.81 0.50
C LEU A 76 4.92 -5.25 -0.69
N PRO A 77 5.21 -6.55 -0.90
CA PRO A 77 5.89 -7.01 -2.11
C PRO A 77 5.15 -6.66 -3.41
N LEU A 78 3.81 -6.74 -3.44
CA LEU A 78 3.02 -6.34 -4.61
C LEU A 78 3.17 -4.84 -4.89
N LEU A 79 3.10 -4.00 -3.86
CA LEU A 79 3.31 -2.56 -4.02
C LEU A 79 4.73 -2.23 -4.50
N GLN A 80 5.75 -2.96 -4.04
CA GLN A 80 7.12 -2.83 -4.56
C GLN A 80 7.19 -3.16 -6.05
N GLU A 81 6.51 -4.21 -6.49
CA GLU A 81 6.44 -4.60 -7.90
C GLU A 81 5.70 -3.55 -8.73
N TYR A 82 4.52 -3.10 -8.28
CA TYR A 82 3.71 -2.10 -8.99
C TYR A 82 4.47 -0.78 -9.14
N PHE A 83 5.16 -0.32 -8.11
CA PHE A 83 5.84 0.97 -8.12
C PHE A 83 7.34 0.89 -8.44
N TYR A 84 7.85 -0.27 -8.87
CA TYR A 84 9.27 -0.47 -9.19
C TYR A 84 10.21 0.02 -8.07
N ASP A 85 9.92 -0.37 -6.82
CA ASP A 85 10.61 0.07 -5.60
C ASP A 85 10.61 1.60 -5.35
N ASP A 86 9.66 2.34 -5.93
CA ASP A 86 9.38 3.74 -5.56
C ASP A 86 8.67 3.81 -4.20
N TRP A 87 9.48 3.79 -3.15
CA TRP A 87 9.05 3.82 -1.75
C TRP A 87 8.27 5.09 -1.38
N GLU A 88 8.43 6.19 -2.12
CA GLU A 88 7.64 7.39 -1.88
C GLU A 88 6.19 7.16 -2.28
N LYS A 89 5.94 6.58 -3.46
CA LYS A 89 4.59 6.19 -3.88
C LYS A 89 3.98 5.13 -2.97
N ILE A 90 4.76 4.13 -2.55
CA ILE A 90 4.28 3.10 -1.59
C ILE A 90 3.81 3.77 -0.29
N ARG A 91 4.58 4.72 0.25
CA ARG A 91 4.20 5.47 1.45
C ARG A 91 2.94 6.31 1.23
N LEU A 92 2.73 6.87 0.05
CA LEU A 92 1.49 7.59 -0.27
C LEU A 92 0.28 6.66 -0.28
N VAL A 93 0.38 5.48 -0.90
CA VAL A 93 -0.67 4.46 -0.90
C VAL A 93 -1.02 4.03 0.52
N LEU A 94 -0.01 3.74 1.34
CA LEU A 94 -0.20 3.34 2.74
C LEU A 94 -0.57 4.52 3.66
N GLY A 95 -0.57 5.76 3.16
CA GLY A 95 -0.83 6.96 3.94
C GLY A 95 0.24 7.26 4.99
N ASP A 96 1.42 6.66 4.90
CA ASP A 96 2.48 6.77 5.91
C ASP A 96 3.01 8.20 6.06
N SER A 97 2.95 9.02 5.01
CA SER A 97 3.35 10.43 5.10
C SER A 97 2.48 11.27 6.03
N GLN A 98 1.27 10.79 6.36
CA GLN A 98 0.28 11.50 7.19
C GLN A 98 0.21 10.94 8.62
N LYS A 99 1.02 9.92 8.94
CA LYS A 99 1.04 9.23 10.23
C LYS A 99 2.23 9.67 11.07
N ASP A 100 2.08 9.54 12.39
CA ASP A 100 3.21 9.54 13.30
C ASP A 100 4.24 8.47 12.90
N GLU A 101 5.53 8.78 13.07
CA GLU A 101 6.64 7.92 12.60
C GLU A 101 6.53 6.46 13.09
N ASN A 102 6.05 6.28 14.33
CA ASN A 102 5.88 4.95 14.95
C ASN A 102 4.76 4.12 14.31
N LEU A 103 3.81 4.75 13.62
CA LEU A 103 2.67 4.12 12.95
C LEU A 103 2.91 3.92 11.45
N GLN A 104 4.01 4.45 10.92
CA GLN A 104 4.38 4.28 9.51
C GLN A 104 4.82 2.85 9.27
N LEU A 105 4.19 2.16 8.31
CA LEU A 105 4.60 0.80 7.91
C LEU A 105 5.94 0.83 7.16
N VAL A 106 6.15 1.88 6.36
CA VAL A 106 7.43 2.24 5.73
C VAL A 106 7.83 3.63 6.20
N LYS A 107 8.94 3.72 6.93
CA LYS A 107 9.47 4.99 7.45
C LYS A 107 10.74 5.42 6.75
N ILE A 108 11.03 6.71 6.85
CA ILE A 108 12.28 7.28 6.35
C ILE A 108 13.40 6.89 7.33
N LYS A 109 14.39 6.15 6.86
CA LYS A 109 15.56 5.76 7.65
C LYS A 109 16.53 6.93 7.80
N ARG A 110 16.89 7.57 6.69
CA ARG A 110 17.77 8.76 6.64
C ARG A 110 17.85 9.34 5.23
N ASN A 111 18.15 10.63 5.16
CA ASN A 111 18.65 11.27 3.95
C ASN A 111 20.13 10.94 3.77
N MET A 112 20.49 10.36 2.62
CA MET A 112 21.82 9.88 2.35
C MET A 112 22.48 10.71 1.25
N ALA A 113 23.46 11.51 1.66
CA ALA A 113 24.30 12.23 0.71
C ALA A 113 25.29 11.28 0.04
N ALA A 114 25.37 11.30 -1.29
CA ALA A 114 26.21 10.38 -2.06
C ALA A 114 27.70 10.48 -1.63
N GLU A 115 28.15 11.71 -1.37
CA GLU A 115 29.51 12.05 -0.94
C GLU A 115 29.91 11.42 0.40
N ARG A 116 28.94 11.01 1.24
CA ARG A 116 29.22 10.37 2.54
C ARG A 116 29.49 8.86 2.42
N LEU A 117 29.09 8.23 1.33
CA LEU A 117 29.26 6.78 1.11
C LEU A 117 30.36 6.47 0.12
N PHE A 118 30.47 7.26 -0.95
CA PHE A 118 31.37 7.00 -2.03
C PHE A 118 32.49 8.02 -2.02
N ILE A 119 33.74 7.53 -2.08
CA ILE A 119 34.92 8.38 -2.10
C ILE A 119 35.10 8.93 -3.51
N GLY A 120 35.01 10.26 -3.65
CA GLY A 120 35.14 10.97 -4.92
C GLY A 120 33.83 11.66 -5.32
N LYS A 121 33.95 12.75 -6.09
CA LYS A 121 32.78 13.47 -6.60
C LYS A 121 32.13 12.62 -7.70
N ILE A 122 30.93 12.11 -7.45
CA ILE A 122 30.17 11.35 -8.42
C ILE A 122 29.10 12.25 -9.01
N ASP A 123 29.40 12.92 -10.12
CA ASP A 123 28.51 13.91 -10.75
C ASP A 123 27.22 13.31 -11.35
N TYR A 124 27.02 12.00 -11.26
CA TYR A 124 25.87 11.27 -11.80
C TYR A 124 25.05 10.52 -10.72
N ILE A 125 25.33 10.74 -9.43
CA ILE A 125 24.56 10.15 -8.33
C ILE A 125 23.98 11.27 -7.48
N ASP A 126 22.65 11.37 -7.49
CA ASP A 126 21.92 12.27 -6.60
C ASP A 126 21.81 11.70 -5.18
N ASP A 127 21.62 12.61 -4.23
CA ASP A 127 21.28 12.27 -2.85
C ASP A 127 19.96 11.47 -2.83
N LYS A 128 19.92 10.43 -2.01
CA LYS A 128 18.77 9.51 -1.95
C LYS A 128 18.22 9.41 -0.54
N ILE A 129 16.90 9.40 -0.44
CA ILE A 129 16.20 9.05 0.80
C ILE A 129 16.21 7.53 0.92
N LEU A 130 16.73 7.02 2.03
CA LEU A 130 16.63 5.60 2.36
C LEU A 130 15.41 5.35 3.23
N TYR A 131 14.71 4.27 2.93
CA TYR A 131 13.52 3.82 3.64
C TYR A 131 13.79 2.52 4.38
N GLU A 132 13.02 2.25 5.42
CA GLU A 132 13.02 0.96 6.09
C GLU A 132 11.61 0.54 6.51
N ILE A 133 11.41 -0.78 6.54
CA ILE A 133 10.16 -1.40 6.98
C ILE A 133 10.10 -1.36 8.51
N ASN A 134 9.06 -0.75 9.06
CA ASN A 134 8.83 -0.71 10.49
C ASN A 134 8.06 -1.97 10.93
N SER A 135 8.80 -3.00 11.36
CA SER A 135 8.19 -4.29 11.73
C SER A 135 7.22 -4.21 12.91
N GLU A 136 7.39 -3.23 13.80
CA GLU A 136 6.53 -3.00 14.97
C GLU A 136 5.19 -2.39 14.57
N ALA A 137 5.18 -1.46 13.61
CA ALA A 137 3.95 -0.82 13.13
C ALA A 137 2.93 -1.82 12.59
N PHE A 138 3.36 -2.94 11.98
CA PHE A 138 2.45 -3.98 11.50
C PHE A 138 1.69 -4.69 12.62
N ASN A 139 2.21 -4.67 13.84
CA ASN A 139 1.54 -5.25 15.01
C ASN A 139 0.77 -4.19 15.81
N ASN A 140 0.57 -2.99 15.25
CA ASN A 140 -0.20 -1.93 15.87
C ASN A 140 -1.46 -1.65 15.03
N PRO A 141 -2.67 -1.86 15.57
CA PRO A 141 -3.91 -1.61 14.84
C PRO A 141 -4.04 -0.18 14.32
N GLN A 142 -3.50 0.82 15.04
CA GLN A 142 -3.58 2.22 14.63
C GLN A 142 -2.86 2.50 13.32
N SER A 143 -1.81 1.75 12.99
CA SER A 143 -1.09 1.88 11.72
C SER A 143 -2.00 1.61 10.50
N TYR A 144 -3.02 0.76 10.67
CA TYR A 144 -4.00 0.42 9.64
C TYR A 144 -5.20 1.36 9.68
N ILE A 145 -5.68 1.74 10.86
CA ILE A 145 -6.81 2.67 11.02
C ILE A 145 -6.49 4.03 10.38
N GLU A 146 -5.28 4.55 10.60
CA GLU A 146 -4.86 5.84 10.03
C GLU A 146 -4.72 5.82 8.49
N ILE A 147 -4.78 4.64 7.83
CA ILE A 147 -4.81 4.54 6.37
C ILE A 147 -6.06 5.21 5.80
N TYR A 148 -7.23 4.96 6.39
CA TYR A 148 -8.54 5.39 5.87
C TYR A 148 -9.21 6.49 6.70
N LYS A 149 -8.82 6.65 7.97
CA LYS A 149 -9.38 7.69 8.86
C LYS A 149 -9.15 9.13 8.36
N ASN A 150 -8.07 9.39 7.62
CA ASN A 150 -7.81 10.73 7.07
C ASN A 150 -8.52 10.98 5.73
N ALA A 151 -8.96 9.92 5.04
CA ALA A 151 -9.80 10.04 3.84
C ALA A 151 -11.25 10.44 4.20
N THR A 152 -11.78 9.93 5.31
CA THR A 152 -13.15 10.27 5.77
C THR A 152 -13.28 11.70 6.33
N LYS A 153 -12.16 12.38 6.63
CA LYS A 153 -12.16 13.79 7.05
C LYS A 153 -12.42 14.76 5.90
N SER A 154 -12.01 14.42 4.67
CA SER A 154 -12.19 15.31 3.51
C SER A 154 -13.62 15.31 2.95
N ASP A 155 -14.36 14.22 3.11
CA ASP A 155 -15.72 14.09 2.56
C ASP A 155 -16.78 14.85 3.38
N ASN A 156 -16.47 15.22 4.62
CA ASN A 156 -17.35 16.00 5.49
C ASN A 156 -17.11 17.54 5.40
N ALA A 157 -16.34 17.99 4.41
CA ALA A 157 -15.93 19.39 4.25
C ALA A 157 -16.51 20.10 3.00
N ASN A 158 -17.57 19.55 2.38
CA ASN A 158 -18.29 20.17 1.26
C ASN A 158 -19.74 20.50 1.63
#